data_AF-A0A315X4H0-F1
#
_entry.id   AF-A0A315X4H0-F1
#
_cell.length_a   1.000
_cell.length_b   1.000
_cell.length_c   1.000
_cell.angle_alpha   90.00
_cell.angle_beta   90.00
_cell.angle_gamma   90.00
#
_symmetry.space_group_name_H-M   'P 1'
#
loop_
_entity.id
_entity.type
_entity.pdbx_description
1 polymer ?
#
loop_
_entity_poly.entity_id
_entity_poly.type
_entity_poly.pdbx_seq_one_letter_code
_entity_poly.pdbx_strand_id
1 'polypeptide(L)'
;MIILPLLLGGKAPVARPGGGGRRLSVFGSVIEPADLWREIVDRHCRAISPPEARILALLVQGYRSEEAALLMGVSGATIRRHVAELSHRVFEFTEVPHEHEKLRVWAREHLTCCVPLVYEMIENDRNFV
;
A
#
# COMPACT_ATOMS: atom_id res chain seq x y z
N MET A 1 -55.88 0.27 -29.83
CA MET A 1 -56.14 1.72 -29.76
C MET A 1 -55.75 2.20 -28.37
N ILE A 2 -54.71 3.06 -28.31
CA ILE A 2 -54.51 4.27 -27.46
C ILE A 2 -54.78 4.11 -25.93
N ILE A 3 -53.97 4.53 -24.94
CA ILE A 3 -53.22 5.79 -24.74
C ILE A 3 -52.15 5.55 -23.65
N LEU A 4 -50.94 6.03 -23.91
CA LEU A 4 -49.90 6.37 -22.94
C LEU A 4 -50.23 7.72 -22.27
N PRO A 5 -49.93 7.93 -20.98
CA PRO A 5 -49.59 9.27 -20.53
C PRO A 5 -48.18 9.33 -19.93
N LEU A 6 -47.35 10.12 -20.62
CA LEU A 6 -46.22 10.89 -20.10
C LEU A 6 -46.70 11.91 -19.06
N LEU A 7 -46.13 11.91 -17.85
CA LEU A 7 -45.93 13.10 -17.00
C LEU A 7 -44.70 12.82 -16.11
N LEU A 8 -43.55 13.44 -16.40
CA LEU A 8 -43.07 14.70 -15.82
C LEU A 8 -42.72 14.61 -14.31
N GLY A 9 -41.42 14.64 -14.04
CA GLY A 9 -40.81 14.91 -12.73
C GLY A 9 -39.30 14.74 -12.90
N GLY A 10 -38.53 15.77 -13.24
CA GLY A 10 -38.20 16.86 -12.33
C GLY A 10 -36.75 16.64 -11.87
N LYS A 11 -35.79 17.32 -12.51
CA LYS A 11 -34.37 17.34 -12.11
C LYS A 11 -34.26 17.81 -10.65
N ALA A 12 -33.57 17.05 -9.81
CA ALA A 12 -32.93 17.57 -8.62
C ALA A 12 -31.40 17.50 -8.81
N PRO A 13 -30.66 18.60 -8.61
CA PRO A 13 -29.21 18.64 -8.78
C PRO A 13 -28.50 17.82 -7.69
N VAL A 14 -27.45 17.11 -8.10
CA VAL A 14 -26.44 16.53 -7.22
C VAL A 14 -25.92 17.62 -6.28
N ALA A 15 -26.31 17.55 -5.02
CA ALA A 15 -25.75 18.36 -3.97
C ALA A 15 -24.29 17.93 -3.77
N ARG A 16 -23.36 18.73 -4.29
CA ARG A 16 -21.96 18.73 -3.84
C ARG A 16 -21.94 19.37 -2.45
N PRO A 17 -21.44 18.70 -1.40
CA PRO A 17 -21.13 19.39 -0.18
C PRO A 17 -20.00 20.37 -0.46
N GLY A 18 -20.32 21.65 -0.31
CA GLY A 18 -19.45 22.79 -0.52
C GLY A 18 -18.29 22.84 0.47
N GLY A 19 -17.23 23.49 0.02
CA GLY A 19 -16.12 23.90 0.87
C GLY A 19 -16.61 24.77 2.02
N GLY A 20 -16.16 24.42 3.23
CA GLY A 20 -16.40 25.18 4.44
C GLY A 20 -15.18 25.09 5.34
N GLY A 21 -14.44 26.20 5.43
CA GLY A 21 -13.55 26.50 6.55
C GLY A 21 -12.20 25.79 6.54
N ARG A 22 -11.21 26.38 5.86
CA ARG A 22 -9.81 26.25 6.28
C ARG A 22 -9.66 26.89 7.66
N ARG A 23 -9.88 26.12 8.72
CA ARG A 23 -9.29 26.39 10.03
C ARG A 23 -7.82 26.02 9.92
N LEU A 24 -6.97 27.04 9.77
CA LEU A 24 -5.55 26.90 10.03
C LEU A 24 -5.39 26.62 11.53
N SER A 25 -5.24 25.34 11.90
CA SER A 25 -4.77 24.99 13.24
C SER A 25 -3.27 25.25 13.30
N VAL A 26 -2.90 26.15 14.22
CA VAL A 26 -1.55 26.69 14.39
C VAL A 26 -0.50 25.63 14.77
N PHE A 27 -0.90 24.42 15.20
CA PHE A 27 0.01 23.26 15.38
C PHE A 27 -0.72 21.92 15.26
N GLY A 28 -1.04 21.49 14.04
CA GLY A 28 -1.56 20.14 13.79
C GLY A 28 -1.66 19.92 12.29
N SER A 29 -0.91 18.96 11.76
CA SER A 29 -0.98 18.60 10.34
C SER A 29 -2.39 18.12 10.02
N VAL A 30 -3.19 18.97 9.37
CA VAL A 30 -4.53 18.62 8.84
C VAL A 30 -4.33 17.82 7.55
N ILE A 31 -3.69 16.67 7.66
CA ILE A 31 -3.64 15.69 6.58
C ILE A 31 -4.65 14.62 6.98
N GLU A 32 -5.71 14.48 6.18
CA GLU A 32 -6.66 13.38 6.33
C GLU A 32 -5.88 12.05 6.21
N PRO A 33 -6.17 11.03 7.06
CA PRO A 33 -5.40 9.78 7.08
C PRO A 33 -5.27 9.10 5.71
N ALA A 34 -6.28 9.25 4.84
CA ALA A 34 -6.25 8.72 3.48
C ALA A 34 -5.26 9.46 2.56
N ASP A 35 -5.11 10.77 2.72
CA ASP A 35 -4.15 11.57 1.94
C ASP A 35 -2.72 11.32 2.45
N LEU A 36 -2.54 11.14 3.75
CA LEU A 36 -1.27 10.68 4.33
C LEU A 36 -0.89 9.30 3.80
N TRP A 37 -1.86 8.38 3.71
CA TRP A 37 -1.64 7.06 3.14
C TRP A 37 -1.27 7.12 1.66
N ARG A 38 -1.89 8.00 0.86
CA ARG A 38 -1.49 8.19 -0.54
C ARG A 38 -0.06 8.70 -0.66
N GLU A 39 0.32 9.70 0.12
CA GLU A 39 1.68 10.25 0.10
C GLU A 39 2.72 9.17 0.48
N ILE A 40 2.38 8.32 1.45
CA ILE A 40 3.18 7.16 1.85
C ILE A 40 3.29 6.16 0.70
N VAL A 41 2.16 5.81 0.09
CA VAL A 41 2.10 4.81 -0.98
C VAL A 41 2.82 5.31 -2.22
N ASP A 42 2.74 6.59 -2.59
CA ASP A 42 3.43 7.13 -3.79
C ASP A 42 4.95 7.22 -3.64
N ARG A 43 5.49 6.95 -2.44
CA ARG A 43 6.92 7.06 -2.20
C ARG A 43 7.70 5.94 -2.88
N HIS A 44 8.60 6.32 -3.78
CA HIS A 44 9.47 5.38 -4.47
C HIS A 44 10.74 5.05 -3.66
N CYS A 45 11.16 3.78 -3.65
CA CYS A 45 12.43 3.31 -3.09
C CYS A 45 13.28 2.63 -4.17
N ARG A 46 14.51 3.09 -4.41
CA ARG A 46 15.36 2.58 -5.52
C ARG A 46 16.38 1.51 -5.12
N ALA A 47 16.55 1.24 -3.83
CA ALA A 47 17.65 0.42 -3.31
C ALA A 47 17.12 -0.84 -2.62
N ILE A 48 16.46 -1.72 -3.35
CA ILE A 48 16.00 -3.01 -2.83
C ILE A 48 16.98 -4.10 -3.27
N SER A 49 17.62 -4.76 -2.31
CA SER A 49 18.56 -5.85 -2.59
C SER A 49 17.81 -7.15 -2.97
N PRO A 50 18.47 -8.12 -3.65
CA PRO A 50 17.82 -9.39 -3.99
C PRO A 50 17.24 -10.17 -2.80
N PRO A 51 17.92 -10.26 -1.63
CA PRO A 51 17.32 -10.88 -0.44
C PRO A 51 16.06 -10.15 0.05
N GLU A 52 16.08 -8.81 0.02
CA GLU A 52 14.94 -7.99 0.42
C GLU A 52 13.77 -8.10 -0.56
N ALA A 53 14.06 -8.19 -1.87
CA ALA A 53 13.05 -8.48 -2.88
C ALA A 53 12.39 -9.83 -2.62
N ARG A 54 13.17 -10.87 -2.28
CA ARG A 54 12.61 -12.19 -1.96
C ARG A 54 11.70 -12.15 -0.73
N ILE A 55 12.08 -11.40 0.31
CA ILE A 55 11.23 -11.16 1.48
C ILE A 55 9.93 -10.45 1.08
N LEU A 56 10.02 -9.40 0.27
CA LEU A 56 8.85 -8.65 -0.21
C LEU A 56 7.93 -9.52 -1.08
N ALA A 57 8.47 -10.37 -1.94
CA ALA A 57 7.68 -11.31 -2.75
C ALA A 57 6.83 -12.23 -1.85
N LEU A 58 7.45 -12.83 -0.83
CA LEU A 58 6.76 -13.67 0.14
C LEU A 58 5.68 -12.89 0.91
N LEU A 59 5.98 -11.66 1.35
CA LEU A 59 5.00 -10.80 2.02
C LEU A 59 3.82 -10.45 1.10
N VAL A 60 4.08 -10.13 -0.18
CA VAL A 60 3.07 -9.79 -1.19
C VAL A 60 2.12 -10.95 -1.45
N GLN A 61 2.66 -12.18 -1.45
CA GLN A 61 1.88 -13.41 -1.60
C GLN A 61 1.10 -13.82 -0.35
N GLY A 62 1.34 -13.15 0.79
CA GLY A 62 0.55 -13.35 2.01
C GLY A 62 1.27 -14.09 3.12
N TYR A 63 2.50 -14.57 2.90
CA TYR A 63 3.28 -15.25 3.94
C TYR A 63 3.58 -14.32 5.11
N ARG A 64 3.56 -14.86 6.32
CA ARG A 64 4.01 -14.21 7.56
C ARG A 64 5.52 -14.29 7.68
N SER A 65 6.13 -13.43 8.49
CA SER A 65 7.59 -13.41 8.67
C SER A 65 8.18 -14.75 9.12
N GLU A 66 7.46 -15.52 9.94
CA GLU A 66 7.92 -16.84 10.36
C GLU A 66 7.85 -17.88 9.23
N GLU A 67 6.83 -17.81 8.38
CA GLU A 67 6.71 -18.69 7.21
C GLU A 67 7.77 -18.33 6.16
N ALA A 68 8.00 -17.03 5.96
CA ALA A 68 9.07 -16.54 5.10
C ALA A 68 10.46 -16.96 5.62
N ALA A 69 10.67 -16.96 6.93
CA ALA A 69 11.91 -17.42 7.55
C ALA A 69 12.17 -18.90 7.26
N LEU A 70 11.14 -19.75 7.36
CA LEU A 70 11.22 -21.17 7.01
C LEU A 70 11.56 -21.37 5.54
N LEU A 71 10.90 -20.65 4.63
CA LEU A 71 11.13 -20.74 3.19
C LEU A 71 12.52 -20.24 2.77
N MET A 72 13.08 -19.27 3.51
CA MET A 72 14.40 -18.70 3.23
C MET A 72 15.55 -19.41 3.98
N GLY A 73 15.25 -20.33 4.91
CA GLY A 73 16.26 -21.01 5.71
C GLY A 73 17.01 -20.10 6.70
N VAL A 74 16.36 -19.04 7.18
CA VAL A 74 16.94 -18.06 8.13
C VAL A 74 16.08 -17.95 9.38
N SER A 75 16.56 -17.21 10.40
CA SER A 75 15.77 -16.98 11.62
C SER A 75 14.63 -15.99 11.39
N GLY A 76 13.52 -16.17 12.10
CA GLY A 76 12.42 -15.19 12.11
C GLY A 76 12.86 -13.79 12.58
N ALA A 77 13.85 -13.71 13.48
CA ALA A 77 14.44 -12.45 13.92
C ALA A 77 15.16 -11.73 12.76
N THR A 78 15.85 -12.47 11.90
CA THR A 78 16.50 -11.92 10.70
C THR A 78 15.46 -11.35 9.74
N ILE A 79 14.37 -12.07 9.47
CA ILE A 79 13.28 -11.55 8.62
C ILE A 79 12.67 -10.29 9.22
N ARG A 80 12.30 -10.30 10.52
CA ARG A 80 11.75 -9.11 11.18
C ARG A 80 12.66 -7.91 11.09
N ARG A 81 13.98 -8.11 11.24
CA ARG A 81 14.96 -7.03 11.09
C ARG A 81 14.96 -6.44 9.68
N HIS A 82 15.02 -7.28 8.64
CA HIS A 82 14.96 -6.79 7.26
C HIS A 82 13.65 -6.08 6.95
N VAL A 83 12.53 -6.58 7.45
CA VAL A 83 11.21 -5.97 7.28
C VAL A 83 11.12 -4.61 7.99
N ALA A 84 11.69 -4.48 9.19
CA ALA A 84 11.77 -3.22 9.89
C ALA A 84 12.69 -2.21 9.16
N GLU A 85 13.86 -2.65 8.68
CA GLU A 85 14.78 -1.82 7.91
C GLU A 85 14.15 -1.34 6.58
N LEU A 86 13.43 -2.21 5.88
CA LEU A 86 12.64 -1.86 4.69
C LEU A 86 11.54 -0.86 5.03
N SER A 87 10.78 -1.13 6.09
CA SER A 87 9.71 -0.25 6.54
C SER A 87 10.24 1.13 6.89
N HIS A 88 11.38 1.21 7.57
CA HIS A 88 12.00 2.49 7.88
C HIS A 88 12.43 3.26 6.63
N ARG A 89 13.01 2.57 5.63
CA ARG A 89 13.42 3.21 4.37
C ARG A 89 12.24 3.69 3.53
N VAL A 90 11.13 2.97 3.53
CA VAL A 90 9.94 3.35 2.78
C VAL A 90 9.12 4.41 3.54
N PHE A 91 8.94 4.21 4.85
CA PHE A 91 7.94 4.92 5.64
C PHE A 91 8.49 5.92 6.65
N GLU A 92 9.81 6.13 6.69
CA GLU A 92 10.69 7.04 7.48
C GLU A 92 10.07 8.05 8.47
N PHE A 93 8.89 8.60 8.19
CA PHE A 93 8.20 9.65 8.95
C PHE A 93 6.86 9.23 9.57
N THR A 94 6.51 7.95 9.57
CA THR A 94 5.17 7.51 9.98
C THR A 94 5.23 6.46 11.08
N GLU A 95 4.90 6.87 12.31
CA GLU A 95 4.69 5.98 13.47
C GLU A 95 3.36 5.22 13.32
N VAL A 96 3.20 4.50 12.22
CA VAL A 96 1.98 3.74 12.00
C VAL A 96 2.24 2.30 12.46
N PRO A 97 1.37 1.68 13.26
CA PRO A 97 1.48 0.25 13.61
C PRO A 97 1.30 -0.64 12.36
N HIS A 98 1.67 -1.93 12.43
CA HIS A 98 1.52 -2.93 11.36
C HIS A 98 2.42 -2.76 10.11
N GLU A 99 3.74 -2.70 10.33
CA GLU A 99 4.78 -2.60 9.27
C GLU A 99 4.60 -3.57 8.09
N HIS A 100 4.19 -4.82 8.35
CA HIS A 100 4.13 -5.87 7.33
C HIS A 100 3.01 -5.64 6.30
N GLU A 101 1.84 -5.22 6.76
CA GLU A 101 0.70 -4.99 5.86
C GLU A 101 0.96 -3.80 4.96
N LYS A 102 1.63 -2.76 5.49
CA LYS A 102 1.98 -1.60 4.69
C LYS A 102 3.01 -1.91 3.63
N LEU A 103 4.07 -2.63 4.00
CA LEU A 103 5.08 -3.04 3.02
C LEU A 103 4.45 -3.91 1.93
N ARG A 104 3.51 -4.78 2.28
CA ARG A 104 2.74 -5.57 1.31
C ARG A 104 1.95 -4.67 0.36
N VAL A 105 1.19 -3.71 0.87
CA VAL A 105 0.39 -2.81 0.04
C VAL A 105 1.29 -1.93 -0.83
N TRP A 106 2.30 -1.30 -0.24
CA TRP A 106 3.28 -0.50 -0.95
C TRP A 106 3.97 -1.31 -2.07
N ALA A 107 4.44 -2.51 -1.77
CA ALA A 107 5.13 -3.33 -2.76
C ALA A 107 4.24 -3.69 -3.95
N ARG A 108 2.93 -3.91 -3.74
CA ARG A 108 1.96 -4.17 -4.82
C ARG A 108 1.80 -2.99 -5.76
N GLU A 109 1.75 -1.77 -5.21
CA GLU A 109 1.63 -0.54 -6.01
C GLU A 109 2.93 -0.20 -6.75
N HIS A 110 4.07 -0.73 -6.30
CA HIS A 110 5.40 -0.43 -6.86
C HIS A 110 6.08 -1.59 -7.59
N LEU A 111 5.34 -2.65 -7.91
CA LEU A 111 5.83 -3.84 -8.63
C LEU A 111 6.55 -3.48 -9.94
N THR A 112 6.08 -2.45 -10.65
CA THR A 112 6.61 -2.09 -11.97
C THR A 112 7.71 -1.02 -11.93
N CYS A 113 8.05 -0.47 -10.76
CA CYS A 113 8.99 0.66 -10.68
C CYS A 113 10.06 0.51 -9.59
N CYS A 114 9.70 0.24 -8.33
CA CYS A 114 10.67 0.14 -7.23
C CYS A 114 11.12 -1.29 -6.97
N VAL A 115 10.25 -2.25 -7.24
CA VAL A 115 10.51 -3.66 -6.98
C VAL A 115 10.23 -4.55 -8.21
N PRO A 116 10.83 -4.24 -9.38
CA PRO A 116 10.64 -5.06 -10.59
C PRO A 116 11.07 -6.51 -10.38
N LEU A 117 12.12 -6.75 -9.59
CA LEU A 117 12.54 -8.10 -9.23
C LEU A 117 11.47 -8.87 -8.43
N VAL A 118 10.67 -8.18 -7.61
CA VAL A 118 9.55 -8.80 -6.88
C VAL A 118 8.45 -9.21 -7.86
N TYR A 119 8.17 -8.36 -8.86
CA TYR A 119 7.22 -8.68 -9.92
C TYR A 119 7.67 -9.90 -10.72
N GLU A 120 8.91 -9.89 -11.20
CA GLU A 120 9.52 -11.03 -11.91
C GLU A 120 9.47 -12.30 -11.08
N MET A 121 9.75 -12.19 -9.78
CA MET A 121 9.61 -13.31 -8.86
C MET A 121 8.16 -13.83 -8.87
N ILE A 122 7.18 -12.99 -8.54
CA ILE A 122 5.77 -13.40 -8.42
C ILE A 122 5.23 -13.99 -9.73
N GLU A 123 5.57 -13.42 -10.89
CA GLU A 123 5.11 -13.91 -12.18
C GLU A 123 5.69 -15.29 -12.55
N ASN A 124 6.95 -15.55 -12.17
CA ASN A 124 7.65 -16.78 -12.52
C ASN A 124 7.44 -17.92 -11.52
N ASP A 125 6.49 -17.80 -10.60
CA ASP A 125 6.54 -18.56 -9.36
C ASP A 125 6.07 -20.05 -9.44
N ARG A 126 6.92 -20.95 -8.93
CA ARG A 126 6.57 -22.22 -8.24
C ARG A 126 7.46 -22.36 -6.98
N ASN A 127 7.31 -21.42 -6.06
CA ASN A 127 8.04 -21.23 -4.79
C ASN A 127 9.58 -21.13 -4.92
N PHE A 128 10.06 -20.09 -5.61
CA PHE A 128 11.42 -19.51 -5.55
C PHE A 128 12.59 -20.43 -5.19
N VAL A 129 12.96 -21.29 -6.15
CA VAL A 129 14.22 -22.05 -6.23
C VAL A 129 15.32 -21.19 -6.86
#